data_AF-A0A2B2BCW3-F1
#
_entry.id   AF-A0A2B2BCW3-F1
#
_cell.length_a   1.000
_cell.length_b   1.000
_cell.length_c   1.000
_cell.angle_alpha   90.00
_cell.angle_beta   90.00
_cell.angle_gamma   90.00
#
_symmetry.space_group_name_H-M   'P 1'
#
loop_
_entity.id
_entity.type
_entity.pdbx_description
1 polymer ?
#
loop_
_entity_poly.entity_id
_entity_poly.type
_entity_poly.pdbx_seq_one_letter_code
_entity_poly.pdbx_strand_id
1 'polypeptide(L)'
;TGMLNASGGVIDDLIVYYFTEDFFRLVVNSATREKDLSWISEHAAKYAVDITVRDDLSLIAVQGPNAQAKAASLFSEEQRK
;
A
#
# COMPACT_ATOMS: atom_id res chain seq x y z
N THR A 1 7.42 4.10 -5.25
CA THR A 1 7.23 5.23 -6.19
C THR A 1 7.09 6.51 -5.39
N GLY A 2 7.37 7.68 -5.97
CA GLY A 2 7.13 8.97 -5.32
C GLY A 2 5.81 9.57 -5.76
N MET A 3 5.02 10.07 -4.83
CA MET A 3 3.83 10.89 -5.10
C MET A 3 4.24 12.37 -5.03
N LEU A 4 4.09 13.11 -6.12
CA LEU A 4 4.61 14.47 -6.24
C LEU A 4 3.49 15.52 -6.31
N ASN A 5 3.79 16.74 -5.87
CA ASN A 5 2.95 17.91 -6.14
C ASN A 5 3.30 18.55 -7.50
N ALA A 6 2.51 19.55 -7.91
CA ALA A 6 2.68 20.22 -9.20
C ALA A 6 4.02 20.97 -9.36
N SER A 7 4.69 21.31 -8.25
CA SER A 7 6.01 21.93 -8.25
C SER A 7 7.17 20.92 -8.24
N GLY A 8 6.87 19.61 -8.30
CA GLY A 8 7.85 18.53 -8.27
C GLY A 8 8.36 18.16 -6.87
N GLY A 9 7.79 18.73 -5.82
CA GLY A 9 8.09 18.34 -4.44
C GLY A 9 7.48 16.98 -4.09
N VAL A 10 8.23 16.15 -3.37
CA VAL A 10 7.74 14.85 -2.88
C VAL A 10 6.72 15.07 -1.78
N ILE A 11 5.51 14.54 -2.00
CA ILE A 11 4.46 14.47 -0.98
C ILE A 11 4.75 13.29 -0.06
N ASP A 12 4.89 12.09 -0.63
CA ASP A 12 5.32 10.89 0.10
C ASP A 12 5.96 9.86 -0.84
N ASP A 13 6.71 8.93 -0.26
CA ASP A 13 7.13 7.70 -0.91
C ASP A 13 6.21 6.55 -0.52
N LEU A 14 5.77 5.76 -1.50
CA LEU A 14 4.78 4.71 -1.28
C LEU A 14 5.04 3.47 -2.13
N ILE A 15 4.49 2.35 -1.69
CA ILE A 15 4.47 1.10 -2.46
C ILE A 15 3.09 0.92 -3.09
N VAL A 16 3.06 0.54 -4.36
CA VAL A 16 1.83 0.19 -5.09
C VAL A 16 1.90 -1.28 -5.49
N TYR A 17 0.82 -2.01 -5.20
CA TYR A 17 0.60 -3.38 -5.64
C TYR A 17 -0.48 -3.39 -6.72
N TYR A 18 -0.21 -4.09 -7.82
CA TYR A 18 -1.16 -4.43 -8.86
C TYR A 18 -1.74 -5.82 -8.58
N PHE A 19 -3.07 -5.94 -8.61
CA PHE A 19 -3.74 -7.24 -8.60
C PHE A 19 -4.41 -7.50 -9.95
N THR A 20 -5.19 -6.54 -10.41
CA THR A 20 -5.92 -6.53 -11.69
C THR A 20 -6.02 -5.08 -12.19
N GLU A 21 -6.45 -4.87 -13.44
CA GLU A 21 -6.63 -3.53 -14.02
C GLU A 21 -7.58 -2.61 -13.23
N ASP A 22 -8.50 -3.20 -12.46
CA ASP A 22 -9.49 -2.51 -11.62
C ASP A 22 -9.16 -2.55 -10.12
N PHE A 23 -8.05 -3.20 -9.71
CA PHE A 23 -7.72 -3.34 -8.30
C PHE A 23 -6.22 -3.16 -7.99
N PHE A 24 -5.97 -2.11 -7.21
CA PHE A 24 -4.65 -1.73 -6.72
C PHE A 24 -4.67 -1.56 -5.20
N ARG A 25 -3.49 -1.68 -4.57
CA ARG A 25 -3.29 -1.34 -3.16
C ARG A 25 -2.10 -0.43 -2.98
N LEU A 26 -2.29 0.62 -2.20
CA LEU A 26 -1.24 1.55 -1.79
C LEU A 26 -0.90 1.31 -0.32
N VAL A 27 0.39 1.39 0.00
CA VAL A 27 0.90 1.43 1.37
C VAL A 27 1.71 2.71 1.51
N VAL A 28 1.23 3.63 2.36
CA VAL A 28 1.83 4.94 2.65
C VAL A 28 2.42 4.97 4.06
N ASN A 29 3.23 5.98 4.37
CA ASN A 29 3.79 6.13 5.70
C ASN A 29 2.71 6.52 6.73
N SER A 30 2.85 6.04 7.97
CA SER A 30 1.86 6.35 9.03
C SER A 30 1.80 7.83 9.38
N ALA A 31 2.91 8.56 9.28
CA ALA A 31 2.98 9.98 9.66
C ALA A 31 2.30 10.90 8.63
N THR A 32 2.16 10.46 7.39
CA THR A 32 1.61 11.23 6.26
C THR A 32 0.19 10.81 5.88
N ARG A 33 -0.36 9.79 6.53
CA ARG A 33 -1.68 9.20 6.26
C ARG A 33 -2.77 10.21 5.87
N GLU A 34 -3.10 11.17 6.75
CA GLU A 34 -4.22 12.09 6.50
C GLU A 34 -3.96 13.03 5.31
N LYS A 35 -2.71 13.49 5.18
CA LYS A 35 -2.27 14.31 4.05
C LYS A 35 -2.38 13.53 2.74
N ASP A 36 -1.94 12.28 2.73
CA ASP A 36 -1.93 11.43 1.54
C ASP A 36 -3.36 11.01 1.15
N LEU A 37 -4.21 10.66 2.13
CA LEU A 37 -5.62 10.36 1.89
C LEU A 37 -6.35 11.56 1.30
N SER A 38 -6.13 12.77 1.83
CA SER A 38 -6.72 13.98 1.27
C SER A 38 -6.24 14.22 -0.17
N TRP A 39 -4.93 14.11 -0.42
CA TRP A 39 -4.36 14.33 -1.74
C TRP A 39 -4.88 13.32 -2.78
N ILE A 40 -4.90 12.04 -2.41
CA ILE A 40 -5.40 10.96 -3.27
C ILE A 40 -6.89 11.18 -3.56
N SER A 41 -7.70 11.47 -2.54
CA SER A 41 -9.14 11.67 -2.70
C SER A 41 -9.48 12.84 -3.60
N GLU A 42 -8.76 13.96 -3.46
CA GLU A 42 -8.93 15.15 -4.31
C GLU A 42 -8.69 14.83 -5.79
N HIS A 43 -7.62 14.09 -6.10
CA HIS A 43 -7.26 13.75 -7.47
C HIS A 43 -8.11 12.61 -8.04
N ALA A 44 -8.50 11.66 -7.19
CA ALA A 44 -9.36 10.54 -7.52
C ALA A 44 -10.78 10.97 -7.88
N ALA A 45 -11.28 12.11 -7.37
CA ALA A 45 -12.62 12.61 -7.65
C ALA A 45 -12.92 12.81 -9.16
N LYS A 46 -11.89 12.89 -10.01
CA LYS A 46 -12.02 12.99 -11.48
C LYS A 46 -12.13 11.64 -12.18
N TYR A 47 -11.97 10.54 -11.44
CA TYR A 47 -11.96 9.17 -11.93
C TYR A 47 -13.05 8.36 -11.25
N ALA A 48 -13.59 7.36 -11.94
CA ALA A 48 -14.55 6.41 -11.36
C ALA A 48 -13.78 5.35 -10.55
N VAL A 49 -13.24 5.74 -9.39
CA VAL A 49 -12.50 4.86 -8.48
C VAL A 49 -13.05 4.96 -7.07
N ASP A 50 -13.16 3.81 -6.40
CA ASP A 50 -13.53 3.74 -4.99
C ASP A 50 -12.29 3.62 -4.11
N ILE A 51 -12.18 4.46 -3.08
CA ILE A 51 -11.07 4.42 -2.12
C ILE A 51 -11.58 3.79 -0.83
N THR A 52 -11.01 2.65 -0.46
CA THR A 52 -11.28 1.98 0.81
C THR A 52 -10.04 1.97 1.70
N VAL A 53 -10.14 2.60 2.86
CA VAL A 53 -9.09 2.56 3.89
C VAL A 53 -9.19 1.26 4.68
N ARG A 54 -8.07 0.57 4.84
CA ARG A 54 -8.00 -0.78 5.46
C ARG A 54 -7.46 -0.75 6.90
N ASP A 55 -8.13 -0.01 7.77
CA ASP A 55 -7.80 0.04 9.21
C ASP A 55 -8.12 -1.28 9.95
N ASP A 56 -8.82 -2.19 9.28
CA ASP A 56 -9.08 -3.56 9.72
C ASP A 56 -7.86 -4.49 9.55
N LEU A 57 -6.79 -4.04 8.91
CA LEU A 57 -5.58 -4.83 8.66
C LEU A 57 -4.38 -4.36 9.49
N SER A 58 -3.56 -5.31 9.92
CA SER A 58 -2.21 -5.08 10.43
C SER A 58 -1.17 -5.56 9.44
N LEU A 59 0.01 -4.94 9.45
CA LEU A 59 1.14 -5.30 8.58
C LEU A 59 2.38 -5.61 9.42
N ILE A 60 3.00 -6.77 9.19
CA ILE A 60 4.22 -7.20 9.86
C ILE A 60 5.30 -7.43 8.82
N ALA A 61 6.40 -6.69 8.92
CA ALA A 61 7.59 -6.93 8.12
C ALA A 61 8.48 -7.99 8.80
N VAL A 62 8.54 -9.20 8.25
CA VAL A 62 9.46 -10.25 8.70
C VAL A 62 10.71 -10.19 7.81
N GLN A 63 11.87 -9.93 8.39
CA GLN A 63 13.11 -9.66 7.64
C GLN A 63 14.28 -10.50 8.16
N GLY A 64 15.24 -10.80 7.28
CA GLY A 64 16.43 -11.60 7.58
C GLY A 64 16.60 -12.83 6.69
N PRO A 65 17.78 -13.46 6.70
CA PRO A 65 18.15 -14.51 5.74
C PRO A 65 17.24 -15.75 5.79
N ASN A 66 16.65 -16.04 6.96
CA ASN A 66 15.77 -17.19 7.17
C ASN A 66 14.29 -16.79 7.37
N ALA A 67 13.94 -15.51 7.12
CA ALA A 67 12.61 -14.97 7.41
C ALA A 67 11.50 -15.72 6.65
N GLN A 68 11.70 -15.92 5.34
CA GLN A 68 10.73 -16.61 4.48
C GLN A 68 10.49 -18.04 4.94
N ALA A 69 11.56 -18.82 5.18
CA ALA A 69 11.44 -20.21 5.63
C ALA A 69 10.70 -20.33 6.97
N LYS A 70 11.00 -19.44 7.92
CA LYS A 70 10.33 -19.41 9.22
C LYS A 70 8.85 -19.03 9.09
N ALA A 71 8.52 -17.97 8.36
CA ALA A 71 7.14 -17.55 8.15
C ALA A 71 6.31 -18.62 7.41
N ALA A 72 6.87 -19.24 6.37
CA ALA A 72 6.21 -20.26 5.56
C ALA A 72 5.79 -21.52 6.36
N SER A 73 6.51 -21.84 7.45
CA SER A 73 6.13 -22.95 8.34
C SER A 73 4.77 -22.77 9.02
N LEU A 74 4.30 -21.52 9.15
CA LEU A 74 3.02 -21.17 9.76
C LEU A 74 1.88 -21.04 8.74
N PHE A 75 2.20 -21.04 7.45
CA PHE A 75 1.22 -20.90 6.38
C PHE A 75 0.48 -22.22 6.14
N SER A 76 -0.81 -22.11 5.80
CA SER A 76 -1.59 -23.20 5.21
C SER A 76 -1.02 -23.61 3.85
N GLU A 77 -1.45 -24.76 3.31
CA GLU A 77 -1.01 -25.21 1.98
C GLU A 77 -1.37 -24.21 0.87
N GLU A 78 -2.53 -23.57 0.94
CA GLU A 78 -2.98 -22.56 -0.03
C GLU A 78 -2.10 -21.31 -0.01
N GLN A 79 -1.65 -20.89 1.17
CA GLN A 79 -0.80 -19.71 1.36
C GLN A 79 0.68 -19.95 1.02
N ARG A 80 1.09 -21.20 0.76
CA ARG A 80 2.45 -21.55 0.34
C ARG A 80 2.64 -21.58 -1.18
N LYS A 81 1.54 -21.49 -1.95
CA LYS A 81 1.57 -21.39 -3.41
C LYS A 81 1.93 -19.97 -3.85
#